data_AF-A0A0C9X895-F1
#
_entry.id   AF-A0A0C9X895-F1
#
_cell.length_a   1.000
_cell.length_b   1.000
_cell.length_c   1.000
_cell.angle_alpha   90.00
_cell.angle_beta   90.00
_cell.angle_gamma   90.00
#
_symmetry.space_group_name_H-M   'P 1'
#
loop_
_entity.id
_entity.type
_entity.pdbx_description
1 polymer ?
#
loop_
_entity_poly.entity_id
_entity_poly.type
_entity_poly.pdbx_seq_one_letter_code
_entity_poly.pdbx_strand_id
1 'polypeptide(L)'
;MKSSIAEVKVLKGEIQNLLLWSNSRTVATTLSSALDNSSEAKLRVIQKLLSKLIDDSKKELHCVRCHETFTKNRNSHNSCEIEHEFDEARDRIYRHWEGWTTVMNCCGHEVENDNFPDGFCSVSAHTTHASQVGYYDPKEGTGNSGIVPCSVKGCLLKEGDVESEDSEVSSDEEEEEDEENDCDSDEEDY
;
A
#
# COMPACT_ATOMS: atom_id res chain seq x y z
N MET A 1 28.81 22.10 33.99
CA MET A 1 27.55 22.18 34.77
C MET A 1 26.87 20.80 34.70
N LYS A 2 26.67 20.14 35.84
CA LYS A 2 25.95 18.85 35.89
C LYS A 2 24.47 19.18 36.14
N SER A 3 23.61 19.07 35.12
CA SER A 3 22.16 19.12 35.35
C SER A 3 21.76 17.96 36.24
N SER A 4 20.83 18.20 37.17
CA SER A 4 20.35 17.12 38.03
C SER A 4 19.54 16.10 37.21
N ILE A 5 19.61 14.83 37.57
CA ILE A 5 18.81 13.76 36.91
C ILE A 5 17.31 14.10 36.97
N ALA A 6 16.87 14.80 38.03
CA ALA A 6 15.51 15.27 38.20
C ALA A 6 15.10 16.28 37.11
N GLU A 7 15.94 17.28 36.82
CA GLU A 7 15.67 18.28 35.76
C GLU A 7 15.50 17.63 34.39
N VAL A 8 16.38 16.69 34.03
CA VAL A 8 16.31 15.99 32.73
C VAL A 8 15.00 15.20 32.61
N LYS A 9 14.54 14.58 33.70
CA LYS A 9 13.28 13.83 33.72
C LYS A 9 12.07 14.76 33.53
N VAL A 10 12.06 15.91 34.18
CA VAL A 10 10.99 16.92 34.03
C VAL A 10 10.95 17.42 32.59
N LEU A 11 12.09 17.85 32.04
CA LEU A 11 12.16 18.36 30.67
C LEU A 11 11.72 17.33 29.64
N LYS A 12 12.09 16.06 29.82
CA LYS A 12 11.63 14.97 28.96
C LYS A 12 10.10 14.85 28.99
N GLY A 13 9.50 14.91 30.17
CA GLY A 13 8.04 14.83 30.32
C GLY A 13 7.32 16.01 29.66
N GLU A 14 7.85 17.22 29.80
CA GLU A 14 7.32 18.43 29.14
C GLU A 14 7.35 18.31 27.61
N ILE A 15 8.49 17.88 27.04
CA ILE A 15 8.63 17.67 25.60
C ILE A 15 7.66 16.59 25.11
N GLN A 16 7.54 15.47 25.84
CA GLN A 16 6.61 14.39 25.46
C GLN A 16 5.16 14.86 25.47
N ASN A 17 4.75 15.59 26.50
CA ASN A 17 3.41 16.17 26.56
C ASN A 17 3.18 17.16 25.42
N LEU A 18 4.15 18.05 25.16
CA LEU A 18 4.04 19.01 24.06
C LEU A 18 3.83 18.29 22.73
N LEU A 19 4.58 17.21 22.45
CA LEU A 19 4.45 16.45 21.20
C LEU A 19 3.13 15.66 21.10
N LEU A 20 2.61 15.12 22.20
CA LEU A 20 1.35 14.36 22.20
C LEU A 20 0.12 15.23 21.98
N TRP A 21 0.14 16.46 22.51
CA TRP A 21 -1.02 17.36 22.47
C TRP A 21 -0.96 18.40 21.36
N SER A 22 0.18 18.55 20.68
CA SER A 22 0.30 19.44 19.53
C SER A 22 -0.11 18.75 18.24
N ASN A 23 -0.82 19.46 17.36
CA ASN A 23 -1.05 18.96 16.01
C ASN A 23 0.27 18.97 15.21
N SER A 24 0.40 18.04 14.27
CA SER A 24 1.62 17.85 13.46
C SER A 24 2.02 19.09 12.67
N ARG A 25 1.04 19.85 12.16
CA ARG A 25 1.27 21.08 11.40
C ARG A 25 1.91 22.17 12.25
N THR A 26 1.44 22.38 13.47
CA THR A 26 2.00 23.35 14.41
C THR A 26 3.44 22.96 14.76
N VAL A 27 3.69 21.69 15.08
CA VAL A 27 5.05 21.20 15.36
C VAL A 27 5.97 21.44 14.16
N ALA A 28 5.53 21.10 12.96
CA ALA A 28 6.31 21.28 11.73
C ALA A 28 6.63 22.76 11.46
N THR A 29 5.64 23.65 11.56
CA THR A 29 5.85 25.10 11.37
C THR A 29 6.79 25.67 12.41
N THR A 30 6.57 25.39 13.70
CA THR A 30 7.43 25.90 14.78
C THR A 30 8.86 25.39 14.64
N LEU A 31 9.04 24.10 14.34
CA LEU A 31 10.37 23.53 14.11
C LEU A 31 11.05 24.18 12.90
N SER A 32 10.33 24.38 11.80
CA SER A 32 10.86 25.03 10.59
C SER A 32 11.35 26.46 10.89
N SER A 33 10.53 27.27 11.56
CA SER A 33 10.93 28.63 11.96
C SER A 33 12.12 28.64 12.93
N ALA A 34 12.25 27.62 13.78
CA ALA A 34 13.40 27.47 14.67
C ALA A 34 14.68 27.09 13.90
N LEU A 35 14.58 26.35 12.80
CA LEU A 35 15.71 25.98 11.96
C LEU A 35 16.31 27.20 11.25
N ASP A 36 15.49 28.13 10.76
CA ASP A 36 15.93 29.33 10.03
C ASP A 36 16.90 30.22 10.84
N ASN A 37 16.75 30.20 12.17
CA ASN A 37 17.53 31.03 13.09
C ASN A 37 18.55 30.22 13.93
N SER A 38 18.77 28.95 13.59
CA SER A 38 19.65 28.06 14.35
C SER A 38 21.10 28.11 13.88
N SER A 39 22.04 28.07 14.83
CA SER A 39 23.45 27.89 14.51
C SER A 39 23.74 26.49 13.98
N GLU A 40 24.84 26.31 13.23
CA GLU A 40 25.24 25.01 12.67
C GLU A 40 25.32 23.92 13.75
N ALA A 41 25.85 24.24 14.93
CA ALA A 41 25.93 23.30 16.05
C ALA A 41 24.53 22.79 16.48
N LYS A 42 23.52 23.68 16.52
CA LYS A 42 22.13 23.29 16.82
C LYS A 42 21.54 22.44 15.69
N LEU A 43 21.79 22.81 14.43
CA LEU A 43 21.33 22.06 13.27
C LEU A 43 21.86 20.63 13.27
N ARG A 44 23.13 20.40 13.62
CA ARG A 44 23.69 19.04 13.76
C ARG A 44 23.02 18.23 14.88
N VAL A 45 22.68 18.87 16.00
CA VAL A 45 21.95 18.21 17.09
C VAL A 45 20.54 17.82 16.64
N ILE A 46 19.83 18.71 15.94
CA ILE A 46 18.50 18.43 15.40
C ILE A 46 18.57 17.32 14.34
N GLN A 47 19.53 17.38 13.42
CA GLN A 47 19.76 16.33 12.43
C GLN A 47 19.97 14.97 13.10
N LYS A 48 20.80 14.90 14.15
CA LYS A 48 21.01 13.66 14.92
C LYS A 48 19.73 13.18 15.59
N LEU A 49 18.95 14.09 16.18
CA LEU A 49 17.67 13.78 16.81
C LEU A 49 16.64 13.23 15.81
N LEU A 50 16.63 13.76 14.59
CA LEU A 50 15.71 13.38 13.50
C LEU A 50 16.28 12.31 12.56
N SER A 51 17.48 11.78 12.83
CA SER A 51 18.17 10.82 11.96
C SER A 51 17.29 9.64 11.57
N LYS A 52 16.58 9.04 12.53
CA LYS A 52 15.64 7.95 12.25
C LYS A 52 14.52 8.36 11.28
N LEU A 53 13.95 9.55 11.44
CA LEU A 53 12.90 10.05 10.56
C LEU A 53 13.43 10.30 9.14
N ILE A 54 14.68 10.80 9.03
CA ILE A 54 15.39 10.99 7.77
C ILE A 54 15.67 9.64 7.10
N ASP A 55 16.06 8.63 7.85
CA ASP A 55 16.31 7.28 7.32
C ASP A 55 15.01 6.63 6.86
N ASP A 56 13.94 6.79 7.62
CA ASP A 56 12.60 6.30 7.29
C ASP A 56 11.99 7.01 6.06
N SER A 57 12.39 8.26 5.76
CA SER A 57 11.93 9.00 4.59
C SER A 57 12.66 8.62 3.29
N LYS A 58 13.83 7.99 3.38
CA LYS A 58 14.62 7.57 2.22
C LYS A 58 14.26 6.17 1.71
N LYS A 59 13.60 5.37 2.56
CA LYS A 59 13.24 3.99 2.25
C LYS A 59 11.85 3.95 1.66
N GLU A 60 11.82 3.82 0.34
CA GLU A 60 10.62 3.48 -0.40
C GLU A 60 10.26 2.02 -0.15
N LEU A 61 8.98 1.77 0.08
CA LEU A 61 8.40 0.47 0.37
C LEU A 61 7.22 0.25 -0.58
N HIS A 62 7.01 -1.00 -0.99
CA HIS A 62 5.88 -1.39 -1.84
C HIS A 62 4.69 -1.83 -0.98
N CYS A 63 3.52 -1.22 -1.18
CA CYS A 63 2.30 -1.64 -0.51
C CYS A 63 1.69 -2.87 -1.18
N VAL A 64 1.56 -4.00 -0.48
CA VAL A 64 0.93 -5.21 -1.05
C VAL A 64 -0.59 -5.11 -1.18
N ARG A 65 -1.19 -4.01 -0.70
CA ARG A 65 -2.63 -3.76 -0.76
C ARG A 65 -3.01 -2.92 -1.99
N CYS A 66 -2.45 -1.72 -2.12
CA CYS A 66 -2.71 -0.81 -3.25
C CYS A 66 -1.65 -0.84 -4.36
N HIS A 67 -0.53 -1.54 -4.14
CA HIS A 67 0.63 -1.59 -5.05
C HIS A 67 1.39 -0.28 -5.27
N GLU A 68 1.04 0.77 -4.54
CA GLU A 68 1.77 2.03 -4.56
C GLU A 68 3.04 1.98 -3.69
N THR A 69 4.00 2.81 -4.06
CA THR A 69 5.20 3.06 -3.27
C THR A 69 4.88 4.05 -2.14
N PHE A 70 5.33 3.76 -0.93
CA PHE A 70 5.17 4.61 0.23
C PHE A 70 6.46 4.67 1.06
N THR A 71 6.54 5.66 1.95
CA THR A 71 7.63 5.78 2.93
C THR A 71 7.05 5.68 4.33
N LYS A 72 7.82 5.14 5.29
CA LYS A 72 7.31 4.92 6.65
C LYS A 72 6.84 6.21 7.34
N ASN A 73 7.50 7.33 7.06
CA ASN A 73 7.16 8.62 7.65
C ASN A 73 5.90 9.27 7.05
N ARG A 74 5.48 8.85 5.85
CA ARG A 74 4.23 9.31 5.21
C ARG A 74 3.05 8.36 5.41
N ASN A 75 3.28 7.17 5.97
CA ASN A 75 2.26 6.16 6.17
C ASN A 75 1.43 6.43 7.44
N SER A 76 0.27 7.07 7.28
CA SER A 76 -0.76 7.22 8.30
C SER A 76 -1.85 6.14 8.17
N HIS A 77 -2.76 6.09 9.13
CA HIS A 77 -3.87 5.13 9.17
C HIS A 77 -4.87 5.28 8.01
N ASN A 78 -4.73 6.30 7.18
CA ASN A 78 -5.60 6.63 6.05
C ASN A 78 -4.80 6.94 4.77
N SER A 79 -3.55 6.51 4.66
CA SER A 79 -2.74 6.79 3.45
C SER A 79 -3.02 5.83 2.30
N CYS A 80 -3.42 4.59 2.61
CA CYS A 80 -3.77 3.59 1.62
C CYS A 80 -5.27 3.60 1.41
N GLU A 81 -5.69 4.20 0.30
CA GLU A 81 -7.08 4.29 -0.14
C GLU A 81 -7.26 3.37 -1.35
N ILE A 82 -8.25 2.47 -1.32
CA ILE A 82 -8.63 1.64 -2.47
C ILE A 82 -10.04 2.03 -2.89
N GLU A 83 -10.20 2.42 -4.15
CA GLU A 83 -11.50 2.67 -4.76
C GLU A 83 -12.32 1.39 -4.92
N HIS A 84 -13.63 1.53 -4.94
CA HIS A 84 -14.49 0.42 -5.32
C HIS A 84 -14.30 0.11 -6.80
N GLU A 85 -13.87 -1.11 -7.11
CA GLU A 85 -13.90 -1.66 -8.46
C GLU A 85 -15.15 -2.51 -8.57
N PHE A 86 -16.10 -2.08 -9.40
CA PHE A 86 -17.29 -2.89 -9.68
C PHE A 86 -16.92 -3.97 -10.67
N ASP A 87 -17.14 -5.21 -10.26
CA ASP A 87 -16.88 -6.38 -11.07
C ASP A 87 -18.12 -7.26 -11.01
N GLU A 88 -18.96 -7.19 -12.05
CA GLU A 88 -20.20 -7.98 -12.16
C GLU A 88 -19.96 -9.49 -12.03
N ALA A 89 -18.76 -9.98 -12.35
CA ALA A 89 -18.42 -11.39 -12.22
C ALA A 89 -18.08 -11.80 -10.78
N ARG A 90 -17.74 -10.83 -9.92
CA ARG A 90 -17.40 -11.06 -8.53
C ARG A 90 -18.54 -10.64 -7.61
N ASP A 91 -19.07 -9.44 -7.77
CA ASP A 91 -20.06 -8.85 -6.87
C ASP A 91 -21.36 -9.65 -6.86
N ARG A 92 -22.00 -9.75 -5.68
CA ARG A 92 -23.22 -10.53 -5.52
C ARG A 92 -24.43 -9.66 -5.72
N ILE A 93 -25.25 -10.00 -6.70
CA ILE A 93 -26.49 -9.29 -6.98
C ILE A 93 -27.68 -10.13 -6.49
N TYR A 94 -28.39 -9.62 -5.49
CA TYR A 94 -29.63 -10.19 -4.98
C TYR A 94 -30.82 -9.46 -5.60
N ARG A 95 -31.61 -10.15 -6.43
CA ARG A 95 -32.83 -9.58 -7.02
C ARG A 95 -34.03 -9.81 -6.11
N HIS A 96 -34.78 -8.76 -5.82
CA HIS A 96 -36.03 -8.81 -5.06
C HIS A 96 -37.14 -8.09 -5.83
N TRP A 97 -38.36 -8.10 -5.30
CA TRP A 97 -39.53 -7.55 -5.98
C TRP A 97 -39.52 -6.00 -6.08
N GLU A 98 -38.73 -5.33 -5.23
CA GLU A 98 -38.57 -3.85 -5.19
C GLU A 98 -37.32 -3.35 -5.93
N GLY A 99 -36.44 -4.25 -6.43
CA GLY A 99 -35.15 -3.86 -7.01
C GLY A 99 -34.09 -4.95 -6.92
N TRP A 100 -32.83 -4.55 -6.85
CA TRP A 100 -31.72 -5.45 -6.52
C TRP A 100 -30.77 -4.83 -5.50
N THR A 101 -30.10 -5.68 -4.74
CA THR A 101 -29.03 -5.28 -3.82
C THR A 101 -27.73 -5.89 -4.32
N THR A 102 -26.71 -5.06 -4.53
CA THR A 102 -25.36 -5.49 -4.87
C THR A 102 -24.50 -5.48 -3.62
N VAL A 103 -23.89 -6.61 -3.27
CA VAL A 103 -22.89 -6.70 -2.19
C VAL A 103 -21.52 -6.69 -2.83
N MET A 104 -20.78 -5.61 -2.57
CA MET A 104 -19.43 -5.40 -3.08
C MET A 104 -18.48 -6.40 -2.43
N ASN A 105 -17.88 -7.30 -3.20
CA ASN A 105 -16.98 -8.30 -2.62
C ASN A 105 -15.70 -7.69 -2.03
N CYS A 106 -15.34 -6.45 -2.39
CA CYS A 106 -14.13 -5.81 -1.89
C CYS A 106 -14.23 -5.44 -0.39
N CYS A 107 -15.41 -5.03 0.10
CA CYS A 107 -15.62 -4.55 1.49
C CYS A 107 -16.91 -5.05 2.15
N GLY A 108 -17.77 -5.76 1.42
CA GLY A 108 -19.07 -6.23 1.90
C GLY A 108 -20.13 -5.14 1.99
N HIS A 109 -19.89 -3.95 1.42
CA HIS A 109 -20.89 -2.88 1.41
C HIS A 109 -22.06 -3.29 0.51
N GLU A 110 -23.28 -3.06 0.99
CA GLU A 110 -24.50 -3.36 0.26
C GLU A 110 -25.03 -2.05 -0.35
N VAL A 111 -25.26 -2.05 -1.65
CA VAL A 111 -25.87 -0.93 -2.37
C VAL A 111 -27.15 -1.37 -3.05
N GLU A 112 -28.19 -0.55 -2.94
CA GLU A 112 -29.48 -0.82 -3.59
C GLU A 112 -29.52 -0.20 -4.98
N ASN A 113 -30.03 -0.96 -5.95
CA ASN A 113 -30.19 -0.60 -7.36
C ASN A 113 -28.87 -0.24 -8.05
N ASP A 114 -28.89 0.69 -9.01
CA ASP A 114 -27.72 1.19 -9.77
C ASP A 114 -26.81 2.15 -8.96
N ASN A 115 -26.94 2.21 -7.64
CA ASN A 115 -26.13 3.11 -6.83
C ASN A 115 -24.73 2.53 -6.62
N PHE A 116 -23.71 3.35 -6.80
CA PHE A 116 -22.35 3.03 -6.38
C PHE A 116 -22.12 3.53 -4.95
N PRO A 117 -21.37 2.78 -4.13
CA PRO A 117 -21.03 3.25 -2.79
C PRO A 117 -20.15 4.50 -2.89
N ASP A 118 -20.49 5.52 -2.12
CA ASP A 118 -19.66 6.72 -2.00
C ASP A 118 -18.35 6.41 -1.25
N GLY A 119 -17.23 6.94 -1.74
CA GLY A 119 -15.94 6.89 -1.06
C GLY A 119 -15.05 5.71 -1.49
N PHE A 120 -14.25 5.22 -0.53
CA PHE A 120 -13.24 4.19 -0.77
C PHE A 120 -13.66 2.86 -0.14
N CYS A 121 -13.40 1.77 -0.87
CA CYS A 121 -13.61 0.41 -0.39
C CYS A 121 -12.75 0.07 0.84
N SER A 122 -11.53 0.62 0.93
CA SER A 122 -10.66 0.45 2.09
C SER A 122 -9.86 1.72 2.36
N VAL A 123 -9.85 2.15 3.62
CA VAL A 123 -9.02 3.27 4.11
C VAL A 123 -8.19 2.75 5.27
N SER A 124 -6.86 2.74 5.09
CA SER A 124 -5.95 2.06 6.02
C SER A 124 -4.51 2.57 5.88
N ALA A 125 -3.60 2.10 6.73
CA ALA A 125 -2.16 2.28 6.49
C ALA A 125 -1.67 1.32 5.41
N HIS A 126 -0.72 1.76 4.58
CA HIS A 126 0.01 0.89 3.67
C HIS A 126 0.73 -0.21 4.46
N THR A 127 0.86 -1.39 3.87
CA THR A 127 1.57 -2.51 4.48
C THR A 127 2.37 -3.27 3.44
N THR A 128 3.51 -3.81 3.85
CA THR A 128 4.32 -4.76 3.06
C THR A 128 3.95 -6.21 3.37
N HIS A 129 2.99 -6.46 4.28
CA HIS A 129 2.66 -7.79 4.78
C HIS A 129 1.25 -8.19 4.37
N ALA A 130 1.13 -9.22 3.53
CA ALA A 130 -0.15 -9.72 3.04
C ALA A 130 -1.08 -10.21 4.18
N SER A 131 -0.51 -10.71 5.28
CA SER A 131 -1.27 -11.14 6.46
C SER A 131 -1.95 -9.99 7.22
N GLN A 132 -1.56 -8.74 6.96
CA GLN A 132 -2.20 -7.55 7.56
C GLN A 132 -3.29 -6.96 6.66
N VAL A 133 -3.52 -7.54 5.48
CA VAL A 133 -4.58 -7.13 4.57
C VAL A 133 -5.81 -7.98 4.83
N GLY A 134 -6.88 -7.32 5.27
CA GLY A 134 -8.21 -7.91 5.37
C GLY A 134 -9.11 -7.26 4.34
N TYR A 135 -9.65 -8.07 3.45
CA TYR A 135 -10.81 -7.79 2.62
C TYR A 135 -12.01 -8.53 3.20
N TYR A 136 -13.21 -8.14 2.77
CA TYR A 136 -14.42 -8.87 3.13
C TYR A 136 -14.36 -10.30 2.61
N ASP A 137 -14.68 -11.25 3.49
CA ASP A 137 -14.87 -12.65 3.12
C ASP A 137 -16.29 -13.08 3.57
N PRO A 138 -17.14 -13.57 2.67
CA PRO A 138 -18.52 -13.98 3.01
C PRO A 138 -18.60 -15.13 4.02
N LYS A 139 -17.56 -15.97 4.12
CA LYS A 139 -17.55 -17.17 4.96
C LYS A 139 -16.89 -16.87 6.31
N GLU A 140 -15.77 -16.16 6.28
CA GLU A 140 -14.92 -15.90 7.45
C GLU A 140 -15.08 -14.47 8.02
N GLY A 141 -15.88 -13.62 7.36
CA GLY A 141 -16.02 -12.20 7.67
C GLY A 141 -14.87 -11.35 7.10
N THR A 142 -13.62 -11.73 7.38
CA THR A 142 -12.43 -11.05 6.86
C THR A 142 -11.38 -12.04 6.38
N GLY A 143 -10.80 -11.82 5.20
CA GLY A 143 -9.76 -12.67 4.61
C GLY A 143 -8.79 -11.90 3.72
N ASN A 144 -7.67 -12.54 3.36
CA ASN A 144 -6.64 -11.95 2.49
C ASN A 144 -6.65 -12.52 1.06
N SER A 145 -7.65 -13.34 0.73
CA SER A 145 -7.83 -14.00 -0.57
C SER A 145 -8.02 -13.00 -1.72
N GLY A 146 -8.53 -11.80 -1.43
CA GLY A 146 -8.72 -10.72 -2.41
C GLY A 146 -7.47 -9.92 -2.76
N ILE A 147 -6.30 -10.21 -2.15
CA ILE A 147 -5.05 -9.52 -2.51
C ILE A 147 -4.67 -9.90 -3.94
N VAL A 148 -4.52 -8.90 -4.79
CA VAL A 148 -3.95 -9.09 -6.12
C VAL A 148 -2.43 -9.27 -5.99
N PRO A 149 -1.84 -10.34 -6.52
CA PRO A 149 -0.39 -10.53 -6.42
C PRO A 149 0.34 -9.49 -7.29
N CYS A 150 1.56 -9.12 -6.87
CA CYS A 150 2.40 -8.15 -7.57
C CYS A 150 2.70 -8.51 -9.03
N SER A 151 2.71 -9.82 -9.35
CA SER A 151 2.89 -10.31 -10.73
C SER A 151 1.73 -9.91 -11.64
N VAL A 152 0.50 -9.92 -11.13
CA VAL A 152 -0.70 -9.52 -11.89
C VAL A 152 -0.77 -8.00 -12.03
N LYS A 153 -0.33 -7.24 -11.02
CA LYS A 153 -0.27 -5.77 -11.07
C LYS A 153 0.97 -5.19 -11.75
N GLY A 154 1.92 -6.04 -12.18
CA GLY A 154 3.12 -5.61 -12.89
C GLY A 154 4.11 -4.81 -12.03
N CYS A 155 4.18 -5.04 -10.73
CA CYS A 155 4.99 -4.21 -9.82
C CYS A 155 6.49 -4.49 -9.89
N LEU A 156 6.90 -5.65 -10.41
CA LEU A 156 8.28 -6.15 -10.36
C LEU A 156 9.23 -5.47 -11.38
N LEU A 157 8.79 -4.46 -12.13
CA LEU A 157 9.53 -3.88 -13.26
C LEU A 157 10.29 -2.57 -12.96
N LYS A 158 10.60 -2.22 -11.69
CA LYS A 158 11.17 -0.89 -11.38
C LYS A 158 12.34 -0.86 -10.40
N GLU A 159 13.23 -1.84 -10.46
CA GLU A 159 14.57 -1.67 -9.91
C GLU A 159 15.62 -2.01 -10.97
N GLY A 160 15.81 -1.10 -11.95
CA GLY A 160 17.02 -1.10 -12.76
C GLY A 160 16.92 -1.56 -14.21
N ASP A 161 15.82 -1.30 -14.92
CA ASP A 161 15.88 -1.16 -16.39
C ASP A 161 16.66 0.13 -16.72
N VAL A 162 17.95 0.10 -16.41
CA VAL A 162 18.97 0.75 -17.22
C VAL A 162 18.79 0.10 -18.58
N GLU A 163 18.27 0.87 -19.54
CA GLU A 163 18.37 0.54 -20.95
C GLU A 163 19.87 0.34 -21.26
N SER A 164 20.35 -0.90 -21.15
CA SER A 164 21.50 -1.35 -21.92
C SER A 164 20.98 -1.56 -23.33
N GLU A 165 20.90 -0.46 -24.08
CA GLU A 165 21.14 -0.48 -25.51
C GLU A 165 22.44 -1.29 -25.76
N ASP A 166 22.46 -2.11 -26.80
CA ASP A 166 23.52 -3.07 -27.17
C ASP A 166 23.37 -4.50 -26.60
N SER A 167 22.34 -5.20 -27.07
CA SER A 167 22.51 -6.63 -27.38
C SER A 167 22.35 -6.81 -28.89
N GLU A 168 23.49 -6.93 -29.55
CA GLU A 168 23.58 -7.34 -30.95
C GLU A 168 22.90 -8.71 -31.10
N VAL A 169 21.87 -8.74 -31.93
CA VAL A 169 21.20 -9.94 -32.40
C VAL A 169 22.21 -10.81 -33.15
N SER A 170 22.70 -11.85 -32.49
CA SER A 170 23.28 -13.03 -33.15
C SER A 170 22.12 -13.90 -33.59
N SER A 171 21.91 -13.96 -34.90
CA SER A 171 21.05 -14.91 -35.58
C SER A 171 21.62 -16.32 -35.41
N ASP A 172 20.97 -17.15 -34.60
CA ASP A 172 21.11 -18.60 -34.65
C ASP A 172 19.73 -19.20 -34.94
N GLU A 173 19.63 -19.69 -36.17
CA GLU A 173 18.55 -20.50 -36.73
C GLU A 173 18.66 -21.91 -36.12
N GLU A 174 17.66 -22.38 -35.37
CA GLU A 174 17.50 -23.83 -35.12
C GLU A 174 16.02 -24.22 -35.21
N GLU A 175 15.71 -24.72 -36.41
CA GLU A 175 14.92 -25.91 -36.79
C GLU A 175 13.57 -26.19 -36.09
N GLU A 176 12.55 -26.14 -36.95
CA GLU A 176 11.19 -26.65 -36.77
C GLU A 176 11.20 -28.19 -36.67
N GLU A 177 10.60 -28.74 -35.61
CA GLU A 177 10.07 -30.11 -35.63
C GLU A 177 8.57 -30.06 -35.34
N ASP A 178 7.79 -30.18 -36.40
CA ASP A 178 6.37 -30.45 -36.42
C ASP A 178 6.10 -31.86 -35.87
N GLU A 179 5.53 -31.98 -34.67
CA GLU A 179 4.88 -33.22 -34.23
C GLU A 179 3.37 -33.10 -34.45
N GLU A 180 2.92 -33.61 -35.60
CA GLU A 180 1.53 -33.92 -35.90
C GLU A 180 1.02 -34.96 -34.88
N ASN A 181 0.11 -34.56 -34.00
CA ASN A 181 -0.61 -35.48 -33.13
C ASN A 181 -2.02 -35.72 -33.69
N ASP A 182 -2.09 -36.68 -34.63
CA ASP A 182 -3.31 -37.34 -35.06
C ASP A 182 -3.73 -38.36 -33.98
N CYS A 183 -4.85 -38.11 -33.30
CA CYS A 183 -5.59 -39.16 -32.62
C CYS A 183 -7.10 -38.98 -32.85
N ASP A 184 -7.52 -39.53 -33.98
CA ASP A 184 -8.83 -40.10 -34.29
C ASP A 184 -9.32 -41.08 -33.20
N SER A 185 -10.63 -41.37 -33.25
CA SER A 185 -11.36 -42.52 -32.67
C SER A 185 -11.81 -42.39 -31.19
N ASP A 186 -13.09 -42.57 -30.80
CA ASP A 186 -14.22 -43.23 -31.43
C ASP A 186 -15.58 -42.68 -30.93
N GLU A 187 -16.57 -42.68 -31.82
CA GLU A 187 -18.00 -42.66 -31.53
C GLU A 187 -18.41 -43.97 -30.85
N GLU A 188 -19.05 -43.93 -29.68
CA GLU A 188 -19.97 -45.00 -29.27
C GLU A 188 -21.33 -44.40 -28.86
N ASP A 189 -22.32 -44.67 -29.71
CA ASP A 189 -23.75 -44.56 -29.44
C ASP A 189 -24.16 -45.47 -28.26
N TYR A 190 -24.83 -44.89 -27.26
CA TYR A 190 -25.75 -45.61 -26.37
C TYR A 190 -26.95 -44.75 -25.98
#